data_AF-A0A951VXJ4-F1
#
_entry.id   AF-A0A951VXJ4-F1
#
_cell.length_a   1.000
_cell.length_b   1.000
_cell.length_c   1.000
_cell.angle_alpha   90.00
_cell.angle_beta   90.00
_cell.angle_gamma   90.00
#
_symmetry.space_group_name_H-M   'P 1'
#
loop_
_entity.id
_entity.type
_entity.pdbx_description
1 polymer ?
#
loop_
_entity_poly.entity_id
_entity_poly.type
_entity_poly.pdbx_seq_one_letter_code
_entity_poly.pdbx_strand_id
1 'polypeptide(L)'
;MSLSVSQFIRLISIIAVIVIHGSYQYQMNFRDMNTANLADWIGVFLNQLARFSVPIFVFLSGYGLSIKFHSNQNQPFLSFVKDFYLNRMSRIGVPFIVWTLIFLFVSHKIGYFAEIGILGSILKSIQAVSYTIYFTGADYHFYFFTIILWCYLFFPFLIYIVHNSSKPIVVS
;
A
#
# COMPACT_ATOMS: atom_id res chain seq x y z
N MET A 1 18.10 14.44 -3.65
CA MET A 1 17.62 13.83 -4.92
C MET A 1 16.93 14.89 -5.77
N SER A 2 17.38 15.08 -7.01
CA SER A 2 16.75 16.02 -7.95
C SER A 2 15.40 15.49 -8.46
N LEU A 3 14.55 16.37 -8.98
CA LEU A 3 13.25 16.02 -9.55
C LEU A 3 13.40 14.99 -10.69
N SER A 4 14.40 15.19 -11.56
CA SER A 4 14.67 14.32 -12.70
C SER A 4 15.04 12.89 -12.27
N VAL A 5 15.88 12.74 -11.24
CA VAL A 5 16.25 11.43 -10.72
C VAL A 5 15.04 10.71 -10.12
N SER A 6 14.21 11.42 -9.35
CA SER A 6 12.97 10.85 -8.79
C SER A 6 12.01 10.36 -9.89
N GLN A 7 11.84 11.14 -10.96
CA GLN A 7 10.98 10.77 -12.09
C GLN A 7 11.54 9.57 -12.86
N PHE A 8 12.86 9.52 -13.07
CA PHE A 8 13.51 8.40 -13.74
C PHE A 8 13.36 7.08 -12.95
N ILE A 9 13.56 7.13 -11.63
CA ILE A 9 13.35 5.96 -10.76
C ILE A 9 11.89 5.50 -10.83
N ARG A 10 10.92 6.43 -10.79
CA ARG A 10 9.50 6.10 -10.94
C ARG A 10 9.21 5.43 -12.27
N LEU A 11 9.76 5.93 -13.36
CA LEU A 11 9.58 5.34 -14.70
C LEU A 11 10.02 3.88 -14.72
N ILE A 12 11.22 3.59 -14.21
CA ILE A 12 11.74 2.21 -14.12
C ILE A 12 10.83 1.35 -13.23
N SER A 13 10.39 1.88 -12.08
CA SER A 13 9.47 1.15 -11.19
C SER A 13 8.12 0.86 -11.83
N ILE A 14 7.56 1.78 -12.64
CA ILE A 14 6.30 1.56 -13.37
C ILE A 14 6.49 0.41 -14.37
N ILE A 15 7.58 0.40 -15.13
CA ILE A 15 7.87 -0.68 -16.08
C ILE A 15 7.97 -2.03 -15.34
N ALA A 16 8.68 -2.06 -14.21
CA ALA A 16 8.79 -3.26 -13.38
C ALA A 16 7.42 -3.72 -12.83
N VAL A 17 6.54 -2.81 -12.42
CA VAL A 17 5.16 -3.17 -12.02
C VAL A 17 4.39 -3.81 -13.18
N ILE A 18 4.52 -3.28 -14.40
CA ILE A 18 3.93 -3.89 -15.60
C ILE A 18 4.45 -5.31 -15.80
N VAL A 19 5.74 -5.55 -15.60
CA VAL A 19 6.33 -6.90 -15.67
C VAL A 19 5.72 -7.83 -14.62
N ILE A 20 5.53 -7.39 -13.37
CA ILE A 20 4.90 -8.21 -12.31
C ILE A 20 3.48 -8.63 -12.72
N HIS A 21 2.67 -7.70 -13.22
CA HIS A 21 1.29 -8.00 -13.61
C HIS A 21 1.21 -8.82 -14.90
N GLY A 22 2.04 -8.50 -15.90
CA GLY A 22 2.10 -9.24 -17.16
C GLY A 22 2.65 -10.66 -17.02
N SER A 23 3.36 -10.96 -15.94
CA SER A 23 3.94 -12.28 -15.68
C SER A 23 3.07 -13.19 -14.80
N TYR A 24 1.87 -12.75 -14.41
CA TYR A 24 0.97 -13.55 -13.56
C TYR A 24 0.64 -14.93 -14.16
N GLN A 25 0.37 -15.00 -15.47
CA GLN A 25 0.04 -16.26 -16.14
C GLN A 25 1.21 -17.26 -16.09
N TYR A 26 2.43 -16.80 -16.34
CA TYR A 26 3.65 -17.62 -16.23
C TYR A 26 3.82 -18.14 -14.81
N GLN A 27 3.52 -17.34 -13.79
CA GLN A 27 3.59 -17.76 -12.40
C GLN A 27 2.53 -18.82 -12.04
N MET A 28 1.35 -18.78 -12.67
CA MET A 28 0.32 -19.82 -12.48
C MET A 28 0.72 -21.14 -13.14
N ASN A 29 1.20 -21.11 -14.39
CA ASN A 29 1.69 -22.30 -15.08
C ASN A 29 2.88 -22.94 -14.33
N PHE A 30 3.77 -22.10 -13.79
CA PHE A 30 4.92 -22.54 -13.02
C PHE A 30 4.57 -23.31 -11.73
N ARG A 31 3.36 -23.15 -11.18
CA ARG A 31 2.94 -23.88 -9.96
C ARG A 31 2.76 -25.37 -10.20
N ASP A 32 2.50 -25.79 -11.44
CA ASP A 32 2.44 -27.21 -11.79
C ASP A 32 3.72 -27.61 -12.52
N MET A 33 4.65 -28.20 -11.76
CA MET A 33 5.99 -28.55 -12.24
C MET A 33 5.96 -29.54 -13.43
N ASN A 34 4.86 -30.26 -13.63
CA ASN A 34 4.74 -31.22 -14.73
C ASN A 34 4.42 -30.55 -16.07
N THR A 35 4.01 -29.28 -16.07
CA THR A 35 3.63 -28.53 -17.28
C THR A 35 4.46 -27.26 -17.51
N ALA A 36 5.30 -26.88 -16.55
CA ALA A 36 6.11 -25.68 -16.62
C ALA A 36 7.19 -25.77 -17.72
N ASN A 37 7.20 -24.78 -18.62
CA ASN A 37 8.18 -24.67 -19.69
C ASN A 37 9.24 -23.59 -19.38
N LEU A 38 10.22 -23.42 -20.28
CA LEU A 38 11.28 -22.42 -20.11
C LEU A 38 10.74 -20.98 -20.04
N ALA A 39 9.66 -20.67 -20.77
CA ALA A 39 9.06 -19.33 -20.73
C ALA A 39 8.42 -19.05 -19.37
N ASP A 40 7.84 -20.06 -18.70
CA ASP A 40 7.29 -19.92 -17.35
C ASP A 40 8.40 -19.63 -16.32
N TRP A 41 9.54 -20.32 -16.42
CA TRP A 41 10.74 -20.05 -15.60
C TRP A 41 11.26 -18.62 -15.79
N ILE A 42 11.40 -18.17 -17.03
CA ILE A 42 11.85 -16.80 -17.35
C ILE A 42 10.83 -15.79 -16.81
N GLY A 43 9.53 -16.05 -17.00
CA GLY A 43 8.46 -15.20 -16.50
C GLY A 43 8.50 -15.02 -14.99
N VAL A 44 8.69 -16.12 -14.23
CA VAL A 44 8.85 -16.05 -12.78
C VAL A 44 10.14 -15.33 -12.39
N PHE A 45 11.26 -15.61 -13.05
CA PHE A 45 12.52 -14.91 -12.78
C PHE A 45 12.39 -13.40 -12.95
N LEU A 46 11.80 -12.95 -14.08
CA LEU A 46 11.53 -11.53 -14.34
C LEU A 46 10.55 -10.94 -13.32
N ASN A 47 9.51 -11.69 -12.92
CA ASN A 47 8.60 -11.29 -11.85
C ASN A 47 9.37 -11.02 -10.55
N GLN A 48 10.22 -11.96 -10.12
CA GLN A 48 10.98 -11.84 -8.88
C GLN A 48 11.97 -10.67 -8.93
N LEU A 49 12.66 -10.48 -10.06
CA LEU A 49 13.52 -9.31 -10.25
C LEU A 49 12.72 -8.02 -10.17
N ALA A 50 11.54 -7.94 -10.80
CA ALA A 50 10.73 -6.72 -10.84
C ALA A 50 10.11 -6.31 -9.48
N ARG A 51 10.12 -7.19 -8.47
CA ARG A 51 9.55 -6.93 -7.13
C ARG A 51 10.24 -5.81 -6.36
N PHE A 52 11.42 -5.33 -6.78
CA PHE A 52 12.02 -4.13 -6.19
C PHE A 52 11.16 -2.87 -6.41
N SER A 53 10.26 -2.86 -7.40
CA SER A 53 9.43 -1.70 -7.73
C SER A 53 8.57 -1.23 -6.55
N VAL A 54 7.95 -2.16 -5.83
CA VAL A 54 7.10 -1.90 -4.67
C VAL A 54 7.83 -1.17 -3.55
N PRO A 55 8.96 -1.66 -3.00
CA PRO A 55 9.70 -0.95 -1.95
C PRO A 55 10.25 0.40 -2.45
N ILE A 56 10.60 0.54 -3.73
CA ILE A 56 11.00 1.84 -4.28
C ILE A 56 9.85 2.85 -4.25
N PHE A 57 8.61 2.47 -4.60
CA PHE A 57 7.48 3.39 -4.48
C PHE A 57 7.23 3.84 -3.04
N VAL A 58 7.35 2.92 -2.07
CA VAL A 58 7.24 3.23 -0.64
C VAL A 58 8.34 4.23 -0.24
N PHE A 59 9.58 3.97 -0.63
CA PHE A 59 10.73 4.84 -0.33
C PHE A 59 10.57 6.24 -0.95
N LEU A 60 10.23 6.32 -2.23
CA LEU A 60 10.00 7.59 -2.93
C LEU A 60 8.84 8.38 -2.35
N SER A 61 7.79 7.69 -1.88
CA SER A 61 6.71 8.35 -1.17
C SER A 61 7.24 8.94 0.13
N GLY A 62 7.87 8.12 1.00
CA GLY A 62 8.43 8.56 2.28
C GLY A 62 9.43 9.72 2.16
N TYR A 63 10.34 9.65 1.18
CA TYR A 63 11.30 10.72 0.87
C TYR A 63 10.59 12.04 0.47
N GLY A 64 9.54 11.97 -0.35
CA GLY A 64 8.77 13.15 -0.70
C GLY A 64 8.04 13.75 0.50
N LEU A 65 7.56 12.92 1.44
CA LEU A 65 6.95 13.42 2.67
C LEU A 65 7.99 14.04 3.61
N SER A 66 9.18 13.44 3.75
CA SER A 66 10.21 13.98 4.63
C SER A 66 10.67 15.36 4.17
N ILE A 67 10.86 15.59 2.87
CA ILE A 67 11.14 16.93 2.33
C ILE A 67 10.01 17.91 2.69
N LYS A 68 8.76 17.53 2.46
CA LYS A 68 7.60 18.39 2.75
C LYS A 68 7.55 18.76 4.23
N PHE A 69 7.85 17.82 5.12
CA PHE A 69 7.93 18.06 6.55
C PHE A 69 9.04 19.08 6.89
N HIS A 70 10.24 18.92 6.33
CA HIS A 70 11.35 19.86 6.55
C HIS A 70 11.07 21.26 5.98
N SER A 71 10.38 21.35 4.84
CA SER A 71 9.97 22.63 4.25
C SER A 71 8.93 23.39 5.10
N ASN A 72 8.19 22.69 5.96
CA ASN A 72 7.09 23.25 6.77
C ASN A 72 7.44 23.25 8.27
N GLN A 73 8.71 23.41 8.66
CA GLN A 73 9.15 23.35 10.06
C GLN A 73 8.44 24.34 11.01
N ASN A 74 7.94 25.46 10.48
CA ASN A 74 7.22 26.45 11.28
C ASN A 74 5.75 26.06 11.57
N GLN A 75 5.25 24.98 10.96
CA GLN A 75 3.89 24.49 11.17
C GLN A 75 3.84 23.61 12.44
N PRO A 76 2.83 23.78 13.32
CA PRO A 76 2.62 22.87 14.44
C PRO A 76 2.50 21.42 13.95
N PHE A 77 3.19 20.49 14.61
CA PHE A 77 3.22 19.07 14.23
C PHE A 77 1.80 18.49 14.03
N LEU A 78 0.86 18.81 14.92
CA LEU A 78 -0.52 18.34 14.83
C LEU A 78 -1.23 18.85 13.56
N SER A 79 -0.95 20.09 13.14
CA SER A 79 -1.51 20.65 11.90
C SER A 79 -0.89 19.97 10.67
N PHE A 80 0.41 19.68 10.69
CA PHE A 80 1.06 18.90 9.63
C PHE A 80 0.44 17.50 9.49
N VAL A 81 0.22 16.80 10.61
CA VAL A 81 -0.41 15.47 10.63
C VAL A 81 -1.83 15.52 10.09
N LYS A 82 -2.62 16.54 10.51
CA LYS A 82 -3.98 16.76 9.99
C LYS A 82 -3.97 16.97 8.47
N ASP A 83 -3.10 17.84 7.97
CA ASP A 83 -2.97 18.12 6.53
C ASP A 83 -2.50 16.88 5.75
N PHE A 84 -1.65 16.06 6.34
CA PHE A 84 -1.21 14.80 5.75
C PHE A 84 -2.38 13.83 5.54
N TYR A 85 -3.17 13.57 6.59
CA TYR A 85 -4.34 12.68 6.50
C TYR A 85 -5.43 13.26 5.58
N LEU A 86 -5.73 14.55 5.68
CA LEU A 86 -6.77 15.18 4.86
C LEU A 86 -6.43 15.25 3.37
N ASN A 87 -5.18 15.52 3.01
CA ASN A 87 -4.83 15.73 1.60
C ASN A 87 -4.36 14.45 0.89
N ARG A 88 -3.63 13.58 1.59
CA ARG A 88 -2.95 12.45 0.97
C ARG A 88 -3.57 11.12 1.32
N MET A 89 -3.96 10.92 2.59
CA MET A 89 -4.69 9.72 2.98
C MET A 89 -6.08 9.68 2.34
N SER A 90 -6.80 10.80 2.24
CA SER A 90 -8.11 10.82 1.57
C SER A 90 -8.02 10.38 0.10
N ARG A 91 -7.06 10.91 -0.66
CA ARG A 91 -6.91 10.62 -2.10
C ARG A 91 -6.58 9.16 -2.40
N ILE A 92 -5.95 8.44 -1.47
CA ILE A 92 -5.56 7.03 -1.66
C ILE A 92 -6.50 6.09 -0.89
N GLY A 93 -6.78 6.43 0.36
CA GLY A 93 -7.61 5.66 1.27
C GLY A 93 -9.10 5.64 0.90
N VAL A 94 -9.65 6.75 0.39
CA VAL A 94 -11.07 6.76 -0.04
C VAL A 94 -11.30 5.80 -1.21
N PRO A 95 -10.54 5.86 -2.33
CA PRO A 95 -10.68 4.86 -3.39
C PRO A 95 -10.46 3.43 -2.88
N PHE A 96 -9.46 3.21 -2.03
CA PHE A 96 -9.18 1.89 -1.48
C PHE A 96 -10.35 1.31 -0.69
N ILE A 97 -10.94 2.08 0.23
CA ILE A 97 -12.08 1.64 1.04
C ILE A 97 -13.30 1.40 0.15
N VAL A 98 -13.62 2.35 -0.74
CA VAL A 98 -14.78 2.24 -1.64
C VAL A 98 -14.69 0.98 -2.49
N TRP A 99 -13.56 0.75 -3.15
CA TRP A 99 -13.38 -0.43 -3.98
C TRP A 99 -13.35 -1.72 -3.16
N THR A 100 -12.77 -1.71 -1.97
CA THR A 100 -12.80 -2.88 -1.07
C THR A 100 -14.24 -3.26 -0.73
N LEU A 101 -15.09 -2.29 -0.39
CA LEU A 101 -16.50 -2.53 -0.11
C LEU A 101 -17.25 -3.07 -1.34
N ILE A 102 -17.01 -2.47 -2.52
CA ILE A 102 -17.61 -2.94 -3.78
C ILE A 102 -17.21 -4.39 -4.05
N PHE A 103 -15.93 -4.73 -3.97
CA PHE A 103 -15.43 -6.08 -4.22
C PHE A 103 -16.02 -7.11 -3.25
N LEU A 104 -16.03 -6.79 -1.96
CA LEU A 104 -16.58 -7.68 -0.95
C LEU A 104 -18.08 -7.88 -1.12
N PHE A 105 -18.80 -6.83 -1.53
CA PHE A 105 -20.24 -6.90 -1.80
C PHE A 105 -20.54 -7.76 -3.03
N VAL A 106 -19.86 -7.50 -4.15
CA VAL A 106 -20.02 -8.26 -5.40
C VAL A 106 -19.61 -9.73 -5.21
N SER A 107 -18.63 -10.00 -4.34
CA SER A 107 -18.20 -11.37 -4.00
C SER A 107 -19.11 -12.06 -2.96
N HIS A 108 -20.24 -11.45 -2.58
CA HIS A 108 -21.16 -11.94 -1.54
C HIS A 108 -20.50 -12.24 -0.18
N LYS A 109 -19.39 -11.55 0.13
CA LYS A 109 -18.69 -11.69 1.42
C LYS A 109 -19.26 -10.78 2.50
N ILE A 110 -20.01 -9.75 2.11
CA ILE A 110 -20.73 -8.83 2.99
C ILE A 110 -22.16 -8.64 2.49
N GLY A 111 -23.07 -8.22 3.38
CA GLY A 111 -24.48 -8.06 3.07
C GLY A 111 -25.35 -8.85 4.04
N TYR A 112 -26.58 -9.18 3.60
CA TYR A 112 -27.52 -9.95 4.40
C TYR A 112 -27.37 -11.46 4.15
N PHE A 113 -27.27 -12.21 5.24
CA PHE A 113 -27.18 -13.67 5.26
C PHE A 113 -28.32 -14.21 6.12
N ALA A 114 -29.29 -14.86 5.48
CA ALA A 114 -30.49 -15.35 6.16
C ALA A 114 -30.18 -16.35 7.30
N GLU A 115 -29.14 -17.17 7.13
CA GLU A 115 -28.77 -18.24 8.08
C GLU A 115 -28.30 -17.73 9.46
N ILE A 116 -27.81 -16.49 9.52
CA ILE A 116 -27.24 -15.89 10.75
C ILE A 116 -28.04 -14.65 11.21
N GLY A 117 -29.16 -14.36 10.53
CA GLY A 117 -29.99 -13.20 10.80
C GLY A 117 -29.28 -11.85 10.59
N ILE A 118 -29.98 -10.77 10.93
CA ILE A 118 -29.51 -9.38 10.71
C ILE A 118 -28.24 -9.08 11.52
N LEU A 119 -28.24 -9.39 12.81
CA LEU A 119 -27.11 -9.07 13.70
C LEU A 119 -25.85 -9.86 13.33
N GLY A 120 -26.00 -11.16 13.02
CA GLY A 120 -24.89 -12.00 12.57
C GLY A 120 -24.34 -11.53 11.22
N SER A 121 -25.21 -11.09 10.31
CA SER A 121 -24.81 -10.53 9.01
C SER A 121 -23.97 -9.28 9.13
N ILE A 122 -24.33 -8.37 10.05
CA ILE A 122 -23.57 -7.15 10.33
C ILE A 122 -22.19 -7.50 10.87
N LEU A 123 -22.13 -8.38 11.89
CA LEU A 123 -20.86 -8.78 12.51
C LEU A 123 -19.93 -9.47 11.50
N LYS A 124 -20.45 -10.41 10.70
CA LYS A 124 -19.70 -11.07 9.62
C LYS A 124 -19.19 -10.05 8.61
N SER A 125 -20.01 -9.07 8.25
CA SER A 125 -19.61 -8.04 7.28
C SER A 125 -18.51 -7.13 7.83
N ILE A 126 -18.60 -6.71 9.09
CA ILE A 126 -17.55 -5.92 9.76
C ILE A 126 -16.25 -6.73 9.86
N GLN A 127 -16.34 -8.01 10.22
CA GLN A 127 -15.18 -8.89 10.29
C GLN A 127 -14.53 -9.08 8.91
N ALA A 128 -15.32 -9.30 7.86
CA ALA A 128 -14.82 -9.43 6.49
C ALA A 128 -14.13 -8.15 6.02
N VAL A 129 -14.74 -6.98 6.23
CA VAL A 129 -14.16 -5.68 5.86
C VAL A 129 -12.87 -5.42 6.62
N SER A 130 -12.89 -5.57 7.95
CA SER A 130 -11.71 -5.33 8.79
C SER A 130 -10.56 -6.27 8.41
N TYR A 131 -10.81 -7.57 8.31
CA TYR A 131 -9.80 -8.55 7.91
C TYR A 131 -9.20 -8.21 6.54
N THR A 132 -10.05 -7.85 5.57
CA THR A 132 -9.61 -7.53 4.21
C THR A 132 -8.74 -6.28 4.17
N ILE A 133 -9.13 -5.22 4.89
CA ILE A 133 -8.36 -3.97 4.94
C ILE A 133 -7.01 -4.19 5.63
N TYR A 134 -7.00 -4.95 6.74
CA TYR A 134 -5.82 -5.12 7.58
C TYR A 134 -4.80 -6.12 7.01
N PHE A 135 -5.24 -7.25 6.45
CA PHE A 135 -4.34 -8.38 6.16
C PHE A 135 -4.13 -8.67 4.67
N THR A 136 -5.18 -8.62 3.84
CA THR A 136 -5.11 -9.23 2.50
C THR A 136 -5.20 -8.25 1.34
N GLY A 137 -5.96 -7.16 1.50
CA GLY A 137 -6.53 -6.44 0.36
C GLY A 137 -7.71 -7.22 -0.25
N ALA A 138 -8.59 -6.51 -0.97
CA ALA A 138 -9.79 -7.10 -1.57
C ALA A 138 -9.50 -8.07 -2.74
N ASP A 139 -8.34 -7.87 -3.38
CA ASP A 139 -7.81 -8.63 -4.51
C ASP A 139 -6.27 -8.55 -4.49
N TYR A 140 -5.57 -9.33 -5.32
CA TYR A 140 -4.12 -9.34 -5.40
C TYR A 140 -3.52 -7.97 -5.73
N HIS A 141 -4.22 -7.15 -6.52
CA HIS A 141 -3.83 -5.77 -6.81
C HIS A 141 -3.96 -4.85 -5.58
N PHE A 142 -4.87 -5.17 -4.66
CA PHE A 142 -5.21 -4.34 -3.50
C PHE A 142 -4.25 -4.54 -2.34
N TYR A 143 -3.50 -5.63 -2.32
CA TYR A 143 -2.47 -5.90 -1.31
C TYR A 143 -1.47 -4.73 -1.15
N PHE A 144 -1.10 -4.09 -2.27
CA PHE A 144 -0.22 -2.92 -2.24
C PHE A 144 -0.83 -1.73 -1.49
N PHE A 145 -2.15 -1.53 -1.58
CA PHE A 145 -2.83 -0.48 -0.84
C PHE A 145 -2.82 -0.73 0.67
N THR A 146 -2.96 -1.99 1.10
CA THR A 146 -2.80 -2.37 2.51
C THR A 146 -1.40 -2.03 3.02
N ILE A 147 -0.34 -2.34 2.26
CA ILE A 147 1.03 -1.95 2.63
C ILE A 147 1.17 -0.43 2.76
N ILE A 148 0.71 0.33 1.75
CA ILE A 148 0.79 1.80 1.79
C ILE A 148 0.02 2.37 2.97
N LEU A 149 -1.17 1.83 3.26
CA LEU A 149 -1.99 2.26 4.39
C LEU A 149 -1.21 2.15 5.70
N TRP A 150 -0.59 0.99 5.94
CA TRP A 150 0.27 0.78 7.10
C TRP A 150 1.45 1.73 7.13
N CYS A 151 2.18 1.87 6.02
CA CYS A 151 3.30 2.81 5.93
C CYS A 151 2.87 4.24 6.26
N TYR A 152 1.68 4.67 5.81
CA TYR A 152 1.18 6.02 6.04
C TYR A 152 0.65 6.23 7.46
N LEU A 153 0.08 5.19 8.07
CA LEU A 153 -0.34 5.22 9.47
C LEU A 153 0.88 5.37 10.40
N PHE A 154 1.96 4.65 10.11
CA PHE A 154 3.21 4.72 10.88
C PHE A 154 4.10 5.93 10.54
N PHE A 155 3.94 6.52 9.36
CA PHE A 155 4.76 7.64 8.92
C PHE A 155 4.82 8.83 9.90
N PRO A 156 3.71 9.40 10.40
CA PRO A 156 3.77 10.51 11.34
C PRO A 156 4.44 10.12 12.66
N PHE A 157 4.31 8.87 13.10
CA PHE A 157 5.02 8.36 14.27
C PHE A 157 6.54 8.30 14.04
N LEU A 158 6.99 7.83 12.87
CA LEU A 158 8.41 7.83 12.51
C LEU A 158 9.00 9.24 12.47
N ILE A 159 8.28 10.19 11.86
CA ILE A 159 8.71 11.60 11.82
C ILE A 159 8.71 12.23 13.21
N TYR A 160 7.77 11.89 14.08
CA TYR A 160 7.74 12.37 15.46
C TYR A 160 9.00 11.96 16.23
N ILE A 161 9.41 10.68 16.12
CA ILE A 161 10.66 10.20 16.75
C ILE A 161 11.85 10.98 16.22
N VAL A 162 12.01 11.05 14.90
CA VAL A 162 13.14 11.74 14.26
C VAL A 162 13.17 13.22 14.65
N HIS A 163 12.03 13.89 14.69
CA HIS A 163 11.93 15.30 15.08
C HIS A 163 12.37 15.53 16.53
N ASN A 164 11.99 14.65 17.45
CA ASN A 164 12.34 14.79 18.87
C ASN A 164 13.79 14.40 19.16
N SER A 165 14.35 13.41 18.46
CA SER A 165 15.76 13.04 18.57
C SER A 165 16.72 14.09 18.00
N SER A 166 16.24 14.96 17.11
CA SER A 166 17.03 16.04 16.50
C SER A 166 17.13 17.31 17.35
N LYS A 167 16.38 17.41 18.46
CA LYS A 167 16.46 18.57 19.35
C LYS A 167 17.73 18.46 20.20
N PRO A 168 18.60 19.48 20.26
CA PRO A 168 19.79 19.43 21.10
C PRO A 168 19.36 19.20 22.54
N ILE A 169 20.01 18.25 23.22
CA ILE A 169 19.85 18.04 24.65
C ILE A 169 20.37 19.31 25.32
N VAL A 170 19.46 20.16 25.81
CA VAL A 170 19.84 21.26 26.70
C VAL A 170 20.18 20.62 28.02
N VAL A 171 21.47 20.35 28.24
CA VAL A 171 21.99 19.97 29.56
C VAL A 171 22.01 21.26 30.39
N SER A 172 21.03 21.38 31.29
CA SER A 172 20.95 22.43 32.31
C SER A 172 21.85 22.12 33.50
#